data_AF-A0A2N5K0R5-F1
#
_entry.id   AF-A0A2N5K0R5-F1
#
_cell.length_a   1.000
_cell.length_b   1.000
_cell.length_c   1.000
_cell.angle_alpha   90.00
_cell.angle_beta   90.00
_cell.angle_gamma   90.00
#
_symmetry.space_group_name_H-M   'P 1'
#
loop_
_entity.id
_entity.type
_entity.pdbx_description
1 polymer ?
#
loop_
_entity_poly.entity_id
_entity_poly.type
_entity_poly.pdbx_seq_one_letter_code
_entity_poly.pdbx_strand_id
1 'polypeptide(L)'
;MPTANLGQVGSVYGVAYATGTNPAAPVGAQRQKRTFVSAYTKRLTRYGVLGPGGIYVINNSTGTVGGYVTVPDVVPGPNGALYDPGDGSRTLFPNNPGNNRAYTPEMGGLHVENSELNYVPQYVGRTGLGDLDLDAQERYLYTVNLLTKRIVRFDTWSSNPQATYTELPAMSLLSNPSACNGSGASGPRDLQPFGLKVTGTHVYVGFTCTARSSQNRNDLAAGVVRYNLATNAWEGGLWSNGWDGWGLTAFDA
;
A
#
# COMPACT_ATOMS: atom_id res chain seq x y z
N MET A 1 -9.49 20.02 15.46
CA MET A 1 -8.69 18.83 15.11
C MET A 1 -7.29 19.32 14.79
N PRO A 2 -6.23 18.63 15.26
CA PRO A 2 -4.86 18.98 14.92
C PRO A 2 -4.64 18.77 13.43
N THR A 3 -4.10 19.77 12.73
CA THR A 3 -3.87 19.73 11.29
C THR A 3 -2.44 19.28 11.01
N ALA A 4 -2.27 18.10 10.43
CA ALA A 4 -0.98 17.68 9.87
C ALA A 4 -0.59 18.59 8.69
N ASN A 5 0.69 18.95 8.58
CA ASN A 5 1.19 19.75 7.46
C ASN A 5 2.00 18.91 6.46
N LEU A 6 2.30 19.49 5.29
CA LEU A 6 3.01 18.83 4.21
C LEU A 6 4.38 18.27 4.65
N GLY A 7 5.12 18.99 5.51
CA GLY A 7 6.42 18.54 5.98
C GLY A 7 6.35 17.31 6.89
N GLN A 8 5.20 17.07 7.54
CA GLN A 8 5.03 15.94 8.45
C GLN A 8 4.63 14.66 7.73
N VAL A 9 3.63 14.74 6.84
CA VAL A 9 3.00 13.54 6.24
C VAL A 9 3.12 13.49 4.71
N GLY A 10 3.41 14.62 4.07
CA GLY A 10 3.52 14.71 2.61
C GLY A 10 2.24 14.30 1.86
N SER A 11 2.43 13.66 0.72
CA SER A 11 1.35 13.03 -0.05
C SER A 11 0.86 11.75 0.60
N VAL A 12 -0.43 11.73 0.99
CA VAL A 12 -1.09 10.55 1.60
C VAL A 12 -2.37 10.14 0.88
N TYR A 13 -2.78 8.88 1.04
CA TYR A 13 -4.09 8.39 0.57
C TYR A 13 -4.82 7.55 1.62
N GLY A 14 -4.26 6.40 2.04
CA GLY A 14 -4.93 5.48 2.96
C GLY A 14 -5.12 6.11 4.32
N VAL A 15 -6.23 5.80 4.98
CA VAL A 15 -6.57 6.32 6.31
C VAL A 15 -7.23 5.26 7.17
N ALA A 16 -6.76 5.09 8.40
CA ALA A 16 -7.40 4.23 9.39
C ALA A 16 -7.51 4.94 10.74
N TYR A 17 -8.62 4.75 11.45
CA TYR A 17 -8.84 5.35 12.76
C TYR A 17 -8.94 4.27 13.84
N ALA A 18 -8.10 4.37 14.86
CA ALA A 18 -8.15 3.57 16.07
C ALA A 18 -8.77 4.38 17.21
N THR A 19 -9.75 3.80 17.89
CA THR A 19 -10.33 4.32 19.13
C THR A 19 -9.36 4.22 20.31
N GLY A 20 -8.30 3.43 20.18
CA GLY A 20 -7.35 3.14 21.25
C GLY A 20 -7.82 2.00 22.13
N THR A 21 -8.69 1.13 21.62
CA THR A 21 -9.15 -0.05 22.35
C THR A 21 -8.05 -1.10 22.31
N ASN A 22 -7.43 -1.36 23.45
CA ASN A 22 -6.45 -2.42 23.63
C ASN A 22 -6.81 -3.21 24.89
N PRO A 23 -7.46 -4.37 24.77
CA PRO A 23 -7.79 -5.25 25.90
C PRO A 23 -6.57 -5.73 26.70
N ALA A 24 -5.37 -5.69 26.11
CA ALA A 24 -4.12 -6.04 26.79
C ALA A 24 -3.46 -4.85 27.50
N ALA A 25 -4.03 -3.64 27.44
CA ALA A 25 -3.48 -2.48 28.13
C ALA A 25 -3.65 -2.60 29.66
N PRO A 26 -2.72 -2.06 30.47
CA PRO A 26 -2.87 -2.01 31.92
C PRO A 26 -4.19 -1.35 32.34
N VAL A 27 -4.78 -1.86 33.43
CA VAL A 27 -6.01 -1.27 34.00
C VAL A 27 -5.77 0.22 34.29
N GLY A 28 -6.64 1.08 33.76
CA GLY A 28 -6.55 2.53 33.91
C GLY A 28 -5.67 3.24 32.86
N ALA A 29 -5.07 2.52 31.91
CA ALA A 29 -4.35 3.13 30.80
C ALA A 29 -5.27 4.03 29.96
N GLN A 30 -4.77 5.21 29.60
CA GLN A 30 -5.50 6.16 28.77
C GLN A 30 -5.64 5.63 27.34
N ARG A 31 -6.86 5.63 26.80
CA ARG A 31 -7.11 5.27 25.40
C ARG A 31 -6.45 6.29 24.46
N GLN A 32 -5.59 5.79 23.58
CA GLN A 32 -4.91 6.60 22.57
C GLN A 32 -5.70 6.55 21.27
N LYS A 33 -6.51 7.58 21.01
CA LYS A 33 -7.19 7.74 19.73
C LYS A 33 -6.15 8.12 18.68
N ARG A 34 -6.05 7.34 17.60
CA ARG A 34 -5.01 7.49 16.59
C ARG A 34 -5.62 7.50 15.19
N THR A 35 -5.17 8.40 14.34
CA THR A 35 -5.46 8.38 12.91
C THR A 35 -4.17 8.06 12.19
N PHE A 36 -4.14 6.96 11.44
CA PHE A 36 -3.03 6.56 10.61
C PHE A 36 -3.25 7.03 9.18
N VAL A 37 -2.20 7.47 8.51
CA VAL A 37 -2.23 7.81 7.09
C VAL A 37 -1.01 7.24 6.36
N SER A 38 -1.21 6.72 5.15
CA SER A 38 -0.16 6.07 4.37
C SER A 38 0.35 6.96 3.23
N ALA A 39 1.66 6.94 3.00
CA ALA A 39 2.33 7.64 1.92
C ALA A 39 1.87 7.11 0.56
N TYR A 40 1.48 8.01 -0.34
CA TYR A 40 0.99 7.64 -1.67
C TYR A 40 1.60 8.53 -2.74
N THR A 41 1.93 7.95 -3.88
CA THR A 41 2.55 8.69 -4.99
C THR A 41 1.52 9.59 -5.69
N LYS A 42 1.72 10.92 -5.59
CA LYS A 42 0.94 11.92 -6.36
C LYS A 42 1.89 12.77 -7.19
N ARG A 43 1.45 13.16 -8.39
CA ARG A 43 2.23 14.11 -9.21
C ARG A 43 2.39 15.43 -8.45
N LEU A 44 3.57 16.04 -8.61
CA LEU A 44 3.92 17.37 -8.10
C LEU A 44 3.82 17.50 -6.57
N THR A 45 3.76 16.39 -5.84
CA THR A 45 3.64 16.39 -4.38
C THR A 45 4.62 15.40 -3.78
N ARG A 46 5.56 15.93 -3.01
CA ARG A 46 6.57 15.17 -2.27
C ARG A 46 5.96 14.31 -1.14
N TYR A 47 6.71 13.28 -0.72
CA TYR A 47 6.41 12.49 0.46
C TYR A 47 6.76 13.23 1.75
N GLY A 48 6.33 12.69 2.89
CA GLY A 48 6.74 13.17 4.20
C GLY A 48 8.12 12.62 4.61
N VAL A 49 8.48 12.84 5.87
CA VAL A 49 9.81 12.50 6.42
C VAL A 49 10.17 11.02 6.37
N LEU A 50 9.18 10.12 6.30
CA LEU A 50 9.39 8.68 6.18
C LEU A 50 9.45 8.20 4.72
N GLY A 51 9.28 9.11 3.77
CA GLY A 51 9.31 8.82 2.35
C GLY A 51 8.15 7.95 1.86
N PRO A 52 8.33 7.24 0.73
CA PRO A 52 7.24 6.60 -0.01
C PRO A 52 6.63 5.40 0.73
N GLY A 53 7.35 4.83 1.69
CA GLY A 53 6.90 3.70 2.51
C GLY A 53 6.31 4.12 3.85
N GLY A 54 6.21 5.43 4.10
CA GLY A 54 5.83 5.97 5.39
C GLY A 54 4.36 5.72 5.72
N ILE A 55 4.11 5.20 6.91
CA ILE A 55 2.84 5.34 7.61
C ILE A 55 3.05 6.36 8.73
N TYR A 56 2.20 7.36 8.80
CA TYR A 56 2.24 8.41 9.81
C TYR A 56 1.07 8.26 10.77
N VAL A 57 1.23 8.76 11.99
CA VAL A 57 0.21 8.74 13.02
C VAL A 57 -0.07 10.15 13.55
N ILE A 58 -1.35 10.46 13.65
CA ILE A 58 -1.88 11.61 14.36
C ILE A 58 -2.46 11.07 15.67
N ASN A 59 -1.91 11.49 16.80
CA ASN A 59 -2.53 11.24 18.09
C ASN A 59 -3.68 12.24 18.25
N ASN A 60 -4.92 11.78 18.17
CA ASN A 60 -6.10 12.63 18.25
C ASN A 60 -6.38 13.13 19.67
N SER A 61 -5.76 12.53 20.70
CA SER A 61 -5.89 12.95 22.10
C SER A 61 -4.96 14.14 22.42
N THR A 62 -3.73 14.13 21.91
CA THR A 62 -2.72 15.18 22.19
C THR A 62 -2.52 16.16 21.04
N GLY A 63 -2.92 15.76 19.84
CA GLY A 63 -2.71 16.50 18.60
C GLY A 63 -1.32 16.44 17.99
N THR A 64 -0.47 15.53 18.49
CA THR A 64 0.87 15.31 17.94
C THR A 64 0.81 14.50 16.66
N VAL A 65 1.61 14.87 15.67
CA VAL A 65 1.77 14.16 14.40
C VAL A 65 3.20 13.66 14.30
N GLY A 66 3.39 12.42 13.87
CA GLY A 66 4.72 11.84 13.68
C GLY A 66 4.73 10.64 12.74
N GLY A 67 5.93 10.16 12.44
CA GLY A 67 6.11 8.87 11.77
C GLY A 67 5.67 7.72 12.66
N TYR A 68 5.09 6.67 12.07
CA TYR A 68 4.66 5.47 12.76
C TYR A 68 5.54 4.27 12.42
N VAL A 69 5.54 3.86 11.14
CA VAL A 69 6.33 2.74 10.60
C VAL A 69 6.68 2.99 9.14
N THR A 70 7.63 2.24 8.60
CA THR A 70 8.00 2.24 7.18
C THR A 70 7.85 0.86 6.57
N VAL A 71 7.33 0.83 5.34
CA VAL A 71 7.23 -0.36 4.47
C VAL A 71 8.33 -0.28 3.41
N PRO A 72 9.18 -1.32 3.27
CA PRO A 72 10.23 -1.34 2.26
C PRO A 72 9.67 -1.65 0.86
N ASP A 73 10.54 -1.57 -0.16
CA ASP A 73 10.26 -2.04 -1.53
C ASP A 73 9.00 -1.40 -2.15
N VAL A 74 8.85 -0.10 -2.01
CA VAL A 74 7.65 0.67 -2.43
C VAL A 74 7.86 1.51 -3.68
N VAL A 75 9.10 1.67 -4.14
CA VAL A 75 9.47 2.33 -5.40
C VAL A 75 10.55 1.52 -6.14
N PRO A 76 10.63 1.59 -7.48
CA PRO A 76 11.76 1.04 -8.20
C PRO A 76 13.05 1.74 -7.79
N GLY A 77 14.13 1.03 -7.50
CA GLY A 77 15.39 1.68 -7.10
C GLY A 77 16.40 0.74 -6.45
N PRO A 78 17.55 1.27 -6.00
CA PRO A 78 18.53 0.50 -5.27
C PRO A 78 18.09 0.25 -3.82
N ASN A 79 18.60 -0.83 -3.25
CA ASN A 79 18.44 -1.16 -1.83
C ASN A 79 19.45 -0.35 -0.99
N GLY A 80 19.21 -0.25 0.33
CA GLY A 80 20.17 0.33 1.29
C GLY A 80 20.07 1.85 1.45
N ALA A 81 19.05 2.49 0.88
CA ALA A 81 18.72 3.87 1.16
C ALA A 81 17.95 4.00 2.50
N LEU A 82 17.89 5.20 3.07
CA LEU A 82 17.13 5.40 4.31
C LEU A 82 15.67 4.97 4.14
N TYR A 83 15.21 4.08 5.03
CA TYR A 83 13.90 3.39 5.03
C TYR A 83 13.69 2.34 3.94
N ASP A 84 14.76 1.98 3.20
CA ASP A 84 14.79 0.95 2.16
C ASP A 84 13.58 0.97 1.19
N PRO A 85 13.25 2.13 0.59
CA PRO A 85 12.09 2.21 -0.29
C PRO A 85 12.31 1.52 -1.65
N GLY A 86 13.56 1.31 -2.06
CA GLY A 86 13.91 0.72 -3.35
C GLY A 86 13.79 -0.80 -3.33
N ASP A 87 13.22 -1.36 -4.40
CA ASP A 87 12.98 -2.80 -4.58
C ASP A 87 14.16 -3.61 -5.17
N GLY A 88 15.30 -2.96 -5.40
CA GLY A 88 16.50 -3.57 -5.99
C GLY A 88 16.44 -3.73 -7.50
N SER A 89 15.35 -3.34 -8.17
CA SER A 89 15.18 -3.50 -9.61
C SER A 89 16.09 -2.60 -10.45
N ARG A 90 16.71 -1.59 -9.82
CA ARG A 90 17.58 -0.61 -10.50
C ARG A 90 18.79 -0.27 -9.62
N THR A 91 19.89 0.06 -10.26
CA THR A 91 21.10 0.56 -9.58
C THR A 91 20.94 2.00 -9.05
N LEU A 92 20.05 2.78 -9.66
CA LEU A 92 19.75 4.16 -9.31
C LEU A 92 18.24 4.36 -9.21
N PHE A 93 17.83 5.25 -8.32
CA PHE A 93 16.43 5.67 -8.25
C PHE A 93 16.00 6.34 -9.58
N PRO A 94 14.74 6.18 -9.99
CA PRO A 94 14.17 6.87 -11.15
C PRO A 94 14.41 8.37 -11.16
N ASN A 95 14.45 9.00 -9.99
CA ASN A 95 14.70 10.43 -9.87
C ASN A 95 16.17 10.86 -10.03
N ASN A 96 17.10 9.92 -10.15
CA ASN A 96 18.54 10.17 -10.27
C ASN A 96 19.16 9.42 -11.48
N PRO A 97 18.70 9.66 -12.72
CA PRO A 97 19.18 8.90 -13.88
C PRO A 97 20.64 9.19 -14.25
N GLY A 98 21.18 10.35 -13.87
CA GLY A 98 22.55 10.78 -14.18
C GLY A 98 23.52 10.71 -13.01
N ASN A 99 23.14 10.05 -11.91
CA ASN A 99 23.91 10.02 -10.66
C ASN A 99 24.32 11.42 -10.12
N ASN A 100 23.46 12.41 -10.29
CA ASN A 100 23.71 13.80 -9.91
C ASN A 100 22.76 14.31 -8.81
N ARG A 101 21.90 13.44 -8.27
CA ARG A 101 20.91 13.78 -7.23
C ARG A 101 21.00 12.78 -6.09
N ALA A 102 21.24 13.26 -4.88
CA ALA A 102 21.15 12.43 -3.69
C ALA A 102 19.70 12.00 -3.44
N TYR A 103 19.51 10.79 -2.93
CA TYR A 103 18.20 10.38 -2.41
C TYR A 103 17.86 11.19 -1.17
N THR A 104 16.60 11.63 -1.09
CA THR A 104 15.98 12.09 0.16
C THR A 104 14.63 11.38 0.34
N PRO A 105 14.18 11.11 1.57
CA PRO A 105 12.87 10.51 1.81
C PRO A 105 11.72 11.28 1.14
N GLU A 106 11.73 12.60 1.21
CA GLU A 106 10.67 13.47 0.67
C GLU A 106 10.55 13.35 -0.85
N MET A 107 11.66 13.07 -1.54
CA MET A 107 11.66 12.82 -2.98
C MET A 107 11.44 11.35 -3.32
N GLY A 108 11.69 10.45 -2.37
CA GLY A 108 11.28 9.05 -2.39
C GLY A 108 11.73 8.26 -3.61
N GLY A 109 12.82 8.68 -4.26
CA GLY A 109 13.32 8.06 -5.49
C GLY A 109 12.48 8.29 -6.76
N LEU A 110 11.32 8.94 -6.66
CA LEU A 110 10.40 9.16 -7.78
C LEU A 110 10.25 10.62 -8.16
N HIS A 111 10.28 11.51 -7.17
CA HIS A 111 10.08 12.92 -7.40
C HIS A 111 11.36 13.61 -7.84
N VAL A 112 11.24 14.53 -8.78
CA VAL A 112 12.36 15.24 -9.41
C VAL A 112 12.03 16.71 -9.56
N GLU A 113 12.85 17.60 -8.99
CA GLU A 113 12.74 19.03 -9.31
C GLU A 113 12.92 19.24 -10.83
N ASN A 114 11.91 19.88 -11.44
CA ASN A 114 11.84 20.30 -12.84
C ASN A 114 11.75 19.19 -13.91
N SER A 115 11.42 17.94 -13.55
CA SER A 115 11.19 16.87 -14.56
C SER A 115 10.19 15.77 -14.17
N GLU A 116 9.34 16.04 -13.17
CA GLU A 116 8.21 15.20 -12.73
C GLU A 116 7.36 14.62 -13.87
N LEU A 117 7.21 15.36 -14.98
CA LEU A 117 6.32 15.03 -16.09
C LEU A 117 6.67 13.72 -16.81
N ASN A 118 7.93 13.30 -16.79
CA ASN A 118 8.38 12.12 -17.53
C ASN A 118 8.44 10.85 -16.68
N TYR A 119 8.54 10.99 -15.36
CA TYR A 119 8.82 9.86 -14.46
C TYR A 119 7.61 9.49 -13.62
N VAL A 120 6.96 10.44 -12.96
CA VAL A 120 5.92 10.13 -11.97
C VAL A 120 4.61 9.60 -12.56
N PRO A 121 4.12 10.03 -13.74
CA PRO A 121 2.82 9.58 -14.26
C PRO A 121 2.65 8.06 -14.37
N GLN A 122 3.73 7.32 -14.63
CA GLN A 122 3.69 5.86 -14.77
C GLN A 122 3.75 5.09 -13.45
N TYR A 123 3.93 5.80 -12.33
CA TYR A 123 4.06 5.24 -10.97
C TYR A 123 2.89 5.63 -10.06
N VAL A 124 2.10 6.65 -10.41
CA VAL A 124 0.83 6.93 -9.71
C VAL A 124 -0.06 5.69 -9.76
N GLY A 125 -0.59 5.29 -8.59
CA GLY A 125 -1.37 4.07 -8.43
C GLY A 125 -0.56 2.77 -8.46
N ARG A 126 0.77 2.83 -8.46
CA ARG A 126 1.68 1.67 -8.55
C ARG A 126 2.86 1.70 -7.58
N THR A 127 3.06 2.80 -6.87
CA THR A 127 4.18 2.98 -5.92
C THR A 127 3.71 3.71 -4.68
N GLY A 128 4.44 3.51 -3.59
CA GLY A 128 3.98 3.87 -2.25
C GLY A 128 2.93 2.88 -1.75
N LEU A 129 2.04 3.36 -0.90
CA LEU A 129 1.06 2.55 -0.19
C LEU A 129 -0.36 2.87 -0.65
N GLY A 130 -1.18 1.83 -0.69
CA GLY A 130 -2.61 1.91 -0.95
C GLY A 130 -3.38 2.24 0.32
N ASP A 131 -4.56 1.64 0.44
CA ASP A 131 -5.45 1.84 1.57
C ASP A 131 -4.83 1.41 2.92
N LEU A 132 -5.45 1.86 4.01
CA LEU A 132 -5.16 1.41 5.37
C LEU A 132 -6.44 0.88 6.00
N ASP A 133 -6.34 -0.23 6.73
CA ASP A 133 -7.45 -0.65 7.59
C ASP A 133 -6.93 -1.35 8.84
N LEU A 134 -7.74 -1.33 9.89
CA LEU A 134 -7.48 -2.02 11.15
C LEU A 134 -8.35 -3.28 11.22
N ASP A 135 -7.84 -4.31 11.88
CA ASP A 135 -8.69 -5.41 12.30
C ASP A 135 -9.74 -4.97 13.34
N ALA A 136 -10.73 -5.84 13.58
CA ALA A 136 -11.85 -5.51 14.46
C ALA A 136 -11.42 -5.19 15.91
N GLN A 137 -10.24 -5.65 16.33
CA GLN A 137 -9.67 -5.41 17.66
C GLN A 137 -8.71 -4.21 17.68
N GLU A 138 -8.45 -3.55 16.55
CA GLU A 138 -7.41 -2.52 16.39
C GLU A 138 -5.99 -3.00 16.73
N ARG A 139 -5.75 -4.32 16.76
CA ARG A 139 -4.44 -4.89 17.03
C ARG A 139 -3.55 -4.80 15.81
N TYR A 140 -4.06 -5.10 14.63
CA TYR A 140 -3.24 -5.13 13.42
C TYR A 140 -3.67 -4.03 12.45
N LEU A 141 -2.71 -3.21 12.03
CA LEU A 141 -2.86 -2.23 10.95
C LEU A 141 -2.33 -2.84 9.66
N TYR A 142 -3.15 -2.81 8.60
CA TYR A 142 -2.84 -3.38 7.30
C TYR A 142 -2.69 -2.29 6.24
N THR A 143 -1.82 -2.52 5.25
CA THR A 143 -1.74 -1.69 4.05
C THR A 143 -1.39 -2.52 2.81
N VAL A 144 -1.65 -1.95 1.64
CA VAL A 144 -1.20 -2.50 0.35
C VAL A 144 0.13 -1.84 -0.04
N ASN A 145 1.19 -2.62 -0.22
CA ASN A 145 2.35 -2.15 -0.98
C ASN A 145 1.98 -2.19 -2.48
N LEU A 146 1.88 -1.03 -3.12
CA LEU A 146 1.40 -0.92 -4.51
C LEU A 146 2.42 -1.43 -5.53
N LEU A 147 3.72 -1.46 -5.18
CA LEU A 147 4.77 -1.91 -6.08
C LEU A 147 4.87 -3.43 -6.09
N THR A 148 5.02 -4.04 -4.91
CA THR A 148 5.10 -5.51 -4.77
C THR A 148 3.73 -6.18 -4.86
N LYS A 149 2.65 -5.39 -4.77
CA LYS A 149 1.25 -5.85 -4.75
C LYS A 149 0.97 -6.79 -3.58
N ARG A 150 1.67 -6.59 -2.47
CA ARG A 150 1.55 -7.38 -1.24
C ARG A 150 0.72 -6.63 -0.20
N ILE A 151 0.07 -7.39 0.68
CA ILE A 151 -0.52 -6.83 1.89
C ILE A 151 0.49 -7.01 3.01
N VAL A 152 0.71 -5.96 3.78
CA VAL A 152 1.61 -5.97 4.94
C VAL A 152 0.84 -5.55 6.17
N ARG A 153 1.27 -6.01 7.35
CA ARG A 153 0.67 -5.62 8.62
C ARG A 153 1.69 -5.32 9.72
N PHE A 154 1.23 -4.56 10.71
CA PHE A 154 1.97 -4.22 11.92
C PHE A 154 1.08 -4.38 13.15
N ASP A 155 1.63 -4.87 14.27
CA ASP A 155 0.96 -4.93 15.57
C ASP A 155 0.99 -3.54 16.24
N THR A 156 -0.18 -2.92 16.41
CA THR A 156 -0.33 -1.58 16.98
C THR A 156 -0.29 -1.54 18.51
N TRP A 157 -0.30 -2.72 19.15
CA TRP A 157 -0.13 -2.87 20.59
C TRP A 157 1.33 -3.12 20.97
N SER A 158 2.19 -3.42 19.99
CA SER A 158 3.64 -3.52 20.19
C SER A 158 4.23 -2.17 20.59
N SER A 159 5.19 -2.18 21.53
CA SER A 159 6.01 -1.01 21.85
C SER A 159 7.00 -0.66 20.74
N ASN A 160 7.29 -1.61 19.85
CA ASN A 160 8.06 -1.41 18.64
C ASN A 160 7.30 -1.98 17.44
N PRO A 161 6.31 -1.26 16.88
CA PRO A 161 5.50 -1.74 15.76
C PRO A 161 6.34 -2.08 14.52
N GLN A 162 7.44 -1.35 14.25
CA GLN A 162 8.29 -1.61 13.10
C GLN A 162 8.84 -3.04 13.10
N ALA A 163 9.22 -3.57 14.26
CA ALA A 163 9.74 -4.93 14.41
C ALA A 163 8.68 -6.03 14.16
N THR A 164 7.41 -5.66 14.00
CA THR A 164 6.30 -6.60 13.76
C THR A 164 5.87 -6.67 12.30
N TYR A 165 6.61 -6.00 11.40
CA TYR A 165 6.38 -6.06 9.96
C TYR A 165 6.18 -7.49 9.49
N THR A 166 5.02 -7.76 8.90
CA THR A 166 4.70 -9.08 8.35
C THR A 166 4.02 -8.90 7.01
N GLU A 167 4.54 -9.55 5.98
CA GLU A 167 3.83 -9.68 4.70
C GLU A 167 2.87 -10.86 4.76
N LEU A 168 1.67 -10.66 4.22
CA LEU A 168 0.75 -11.76 3.96
C LEU A 168 1.23 -12.52 2.70
N PRO A 169 0.86 -13.81 2.57
CA PRO A 169 1.12 -14.59 1.36
C PRO A 169 0.69 -13.85 0.09
N ALA A 170 1.42 -14.09 -0.99
CA ALA A 170 1.11 -13.59 -2.31
C ALA A 170 -0.33 -13.94 -2.73
N MET A 171 -1.09 -12.98 -3.26
CA MET A 171 -2.35 -13.28 -3.94
C MET A 171 -2.08 -14.24 -5.11
N SER A 172 -2.87 -15.31 -5.23
CA SER A 172 -2.77 -16.29 -6.31
C SER A 172 -2.92 -15.66 -7.70
N LEU A 173 -3.68 -14.56 -7.80
CA LEU A 173 -3.83 -13.76 -9.01
C LEU A 173 -2.50 -13.24 -9.57
N LEU A 174 -1.51 -12.97 -8.72
CA LEU A 174 -0.22 -12.43 -9.16
C LEU A 174 0.65 -13.48 -9.87
N SER A 175 0.42 -14.76 -9.58
CA SER A 175 1.09 -15.89 -10.24
C SER A 175 0.28 -16.52 -11.37
N ASN A 176 -0.99 -16.11 -11.57
CA ASN A 176 -1.85 -16.64 -12.62
C ASN A 176 -1.62 -15.89 -13.95
N PRO A 177 -1.07 -16.51 -15.00
CA PRO A 177 -0.81 -15.83 -16.29
C PRO A 177 -2.08 -15.38 -17.02
N SER A 178 -3.23 -15.98 -16.70
CA SER A 178 -4.53 -15.63 -17.27
C SER A 178 -5.19 -14.46 -16.54
N ALA A 179 -4.70 -14.06 -15.37
CA ALA A 179 -5.22 -12.90 -14.65
C ALA A 179 -4.98 -11.62 -15.48
N CYS A 180 -6.03 -10.81 -15.63
CA CYS A 180 -6.00 -9.58 -16.43
C CYS A 180 -5.57 -9.78 -17.90
N ASN A 181 -5.86 -10.94 -18.50
CA ASN A 181 -5.34 -11.31 -19.82
C ASN A 181 -6.40 -11.84 -20.80
N GLY A 182 -7.60 -11.25 -20.80
CA GLY A 182 -8.68 -11.61 -21.74
C GLY A 182 -8.31 -11.45 -23.23
N SER A 183 -7.34 -10.60 -23.57
CA SER A 183 -6.85 -10.43 -24.95
C SER A 183 -5.65 -11.33 -25.32
N GLY A 184 -4.99 -11.94 -24.33
CA GLY A 184 -3.70 -12.63 -24.52
C GLY A 184 -2.47 -11.73 -24.59
N ALA A 185 -2.62 -10.40 -24.58
CA ALA A 185 -1.53 -9.41 -24.68
C ALA A 185 -1.24 -8.65 -23.37
N SER A 186 -1.77 -9.11 -22.24
CA SER A 186 -1.66 -8.48 -20.92
C SER A 186 -1.15 -9.49 -19.87
N GLY A 187 -1.68 -9.47 -18.64
CA GLY A 187 -1.30 -10.39 -17.56
C GLY A 187 -1.32 -9.75 -16.18
N PRO A 188 -0.86 -10.49 -15.15
CA PRO A 188 -0.89 -10.05 -13.74
C PRO A 188 -0.06 -8.78 -13.46
N ARG A 189 0.79 -8.36 -14.41
CA ARG A 189 1.49 -7.06 -14.36
C ARG A 189 0.54 -5.87 -14.33
N ASP A 190 -0.63 -5.99 -14.97
CA ASP A 190 -1.64 -4.94 -15.08
C ASP A 190 -2.66 -4.93 -13.93
N LEU A 191 -2.62 -5.96 -13.07
CA LEU A 191 -3.39 -6.02 -11.83
C LEU A 191 -2.86 -4.98 -10.84
N GLN A 192 -3.71 -4.10 -10.33
CA GLN A 192 -3.37 -3.11 -9.32
C GLN A 192 -4.30 -3.30 -8.11
N PRO A 193 -3.81 -3.90 -7.00
CA PRO A 193 -4.57 -3.91 -5.76
C PRO A 193 -4.49 -2.53 -5.11
N PHE A 194 -5.55 -2.11 -4.43
CA PHE A 194 -5.57 -0.79 -3.80
C PHE A 194 -6.39 -0.76 -2.51
N GLY A 195 -7.69 -1.05 -2.60
CA GLY A 195 -8.63 -0.91 -1.48
C GLY A 195 -8.52 -2.06 -0.49
N LEU A 196 -8.74 -1.78 0.79
CA LEU A 196 -8.71 -2.77 1.86
C LEU A 196 -9.95 -2.71 2.73
N LYS A 197 -10.42 -3.90 3.13
CA LYS A 197 -11.31 -4.04 4.28
C LYS A 197 -10.89 -5.24 5.10
N VAL A 198 -10.62 -5.02 6.38
CA VAL A 198 -10.28 -6.07 7.34
C VAL A 198 -11.46 -6.30 8.27
N THR A 199 -11.76 -7.57 8.50
CA THR A 199 -12.77 -8.04 9.45
C THR A 199 -12.09 -8.95 10.49
N GLY A 200 -12.86 -9.48 11.44
CA GLY A 200 -12.32 -10.45 12.40
C GLY A 200 -11.87 -11.78 11.76
N THR A 201 -12.27 -12.06 10.51
CA THR A 201 -11.99 -13.35 9.86
C THR A 201 -11.28 -13.22 8.51
N HIS A 202 -11.38 -12.08 7.84
CA HIS A 202 -10.88 -11.92 6.49
C HIS A 202 -10.22 -10.56 6.24
N VAL A 203 -9.29 -10.54 5.29
CA VAL A 203 -8.83 -9.33 4.60
C VAL A 203 -9.40 -9.35 3.19
N TYR A 204 -10.17 -8.33 2.82
CA TYR A 204 -10.68 -8.12 1.47
C TYR A 204 -9.80 -7.11 0.76
N VAL A 205 -9.38 -7.44 -0.47
CA VAL A 205 -8.53 -6.59 -1.29
C VAL A 205 -9.24 -6.29 -2.60
N GLY A 206 -9.54 -5.01 -2.83
CA GLY A 206 -10.04 -4.53 -4.10
C GLY A 206 -8.90 -4.36 -5.10
N PHE A 207 -9.10 -4.79 -6.34
CA PHE A 207 -8.12 -4.65 -7.41
C PHE A 207 -8.75 -4.22 -8.73
N THR A 208 -7.91 -3.70 -9.62
CA THR A 208 -8.27 -3.35 -11.00
C THR A 208 -7.24 -3.94 -11.97
N CYS A 209 -7.71 -4.63 -13.01
CA CYS A 209 -6.92 -4.92 -14.19
C CYS A 209 -6.96 -3.70 -15.10
N THR A 210 -5.81 -3.05 -15.27
CA THR A 210 -5.73 -1.73 -15.91
C THR A 210 -5.68 -1.76 -17.43
N ALA A 211 -5.45 -2.93 -18.04
CA ALA A 211 -5.20 -3.10 -19.48
C ALA A 211 -4.12 -2.15 -20.03
N ARG A 212 -3.22 -1.63 -19.18
CA ARG A 212 -2.20 -0.66 -19.58
C ARG A 212 -1.25 -1.24 -20.62
N SER A 213 -0.88 -2.51 -20.46
CA SER A 213 0.09 -3.19 -21.31
C SER A 213 -0.50 -3.52 -22.68
N SER A 214 -1.75 -3.97 -22.74
CA SER A 214 -2.42 -4.36 -23.99
C SER A 214 -3.18 -3.23 -24.68
N GLN A 215 -3.60 -2.21 -23.92
CA GLN A 215 -4.54 -1.17 -24.34
C GLN A 215 -5.89 -1.73 -24.83
N ASN A 216 -6.21 -2.98 -24.48
CA ASN A 216 -7.41 -3.66 -24.93
C ASN A 216 -8.47 -3.69 -23.82
N ARG A 217 -9.67 -3.21 -24.14
CA ARG A 217 -10.81 -3.21 -23.21
C ARG A 217 -11.17 -4.59 -22.65
N ASN A 218 -10.82 -5.68 -23.35
CA ASN A 218 -11.08 -7.04 -22.88
C ASN A 218 -10.20 -7.44 -21.68
N ASP A 219 -9.13 -6.68 -21.40
CA ASP A 219 -8.28 -6.87 -20.22
C ASP A 219 -8.67 -5.95 -19.06
N LEU A 220 -9.70 -5.11 -19.23
CA LEU A 220 -10.23 -4.28 -18.15
C LEU A 220 -11.15 -5.13 -17.28
N ALA A 221 -10.83 -5.14 -16.00
CA ALA A 221 -11.58 -5.87 -15.00
C ALA A 221 -11.43 -5.19 -13.64
N ALA A 222 -12.39 -5.43 -12.75
CA ALA A 222 -12.27 -5.05 -11.35
C ALA A 222 -12.90 -6.13 -10.47
N GLY A 223 -12.38 -6.26 -9.26
CA GLY A 223 -12.87 -7.28 -8.35
C GLY A 223 -12.33 -7.13 -6.94
N VAL A 224 -12.74 -8.09 -6.12
CA VAL A 224 -12.33 -8.24 -4.73
C VAL A 224 -11.92 -9.69 -4.52
N VAL A 225 -10.71 -9.90 -4.03
CA VAL A 225 -10.28 -11.19 -3.46
C VAL A 225 -10.30 -11.10 -1.94
N ARG A 226 -10.38 -12.25 -1.27
CA ARG A 226 -10.35 -12.31 0.18
C ARG A 226 -9.31 -13.30 0.68
N TYR A 227 -8.70 -12.96 1.79
CA TYR A 227 -7.72 -13.78 2.51
C TYR A 227 -8.30 -14.16 3.86
N ASN A 228 -8.29 -15.45 4.17
CA ASN A 228 -8.79 -15.99 5.42
C ASN A 228 -7.69 -15.95 6.49
N LEU A 229 -7.95 -15.20 7.56
CA LEU A 229 -6.98 -14.97 8.63
C LEU A 229 -6.74 -16.21 9.51
N ALA A 230 -7.66 -17.18 9.52
CA ALA A 230 -7.52 -18.39 10.31
C ALA A 230 -6.72 -19.46 9.57
N THR A 231 -6.97 -19.64 8.28
CA THR A 231 -6.28 -20.65 7.46
C THR A 231 -5.01 -20.12 6.79
N ASN A 232 -4.79 -18.81 6.83
CA ASN A 232 -3.70 -18.11 6.15
C ASN A 232 -3.69 -18.33 4.63
N ALA A 233 -4.86 -18.47 4.01
CA ALA A 233 -5.01 -18.76 2.58
C ALA A 233 -5.85 -17.72 1.85
N TRP A 234 -5.53 -17.50 0.56
CA TRP A 234 -6.41 -16.77 -0.35
C TRP A 234 -7.57 -17.65 -0.77
N GLU A 235 -8.76 -17.07 -0.77
CA GLU A 235 -9.98 -17.70 -1.27
C GLU A 235 -10.42 -17.00 -2.56
N GLY A 236 -11.28 -17.68 -3.33
CA GLY A 236 -11.89 -17.13 -4.54
C GLY A 236 -12.52 -15.75 -4.32
N GLY A 237 -12.46 -14.91 -5.35
CA GLY A 237 -12.95 -13.54 -5.34
C GLY A 237 -14.18 -13.32 -6.22
N LEU A 238 -14.80 -12.16 -6.07
CA LEU A 238 -15.81 -11.64 -6.99
C LEU A 238 -15.12 -10.69 -7.97
N TRP A 239 -15.25 -10.91 -9.28
CA TRP A 239 -14.73 -9.96 -10.27
C TRP A 239 -15.59 -9.94 -11.53
N SER A 240 -15.51 -8.84 -12.28
CA SER A 240 -16.22 -8.64 -13.55
C SER A 240 -15.21 -8.35 -14.66
N ASN A 241 -15.45 -8.94 -15.83
CA ASN A 241 -14.71 -8.67 -17.07
C ASN A 241 -15.66 -7.97 -18.04
N GLY A 242 -15.35 -6.74 -18.44
CA GLY A 242 -16.23 -6.01 -19.34
C GLY A 242 -17.67 -5.86 -18.81
N TRP A 243 -18.59 -5.46 -19.69
CA TRP A 243 -19.99 -5.15 -19.35
C TRP A 243 -20.87 -6.41 -19.13
N ASP A 244 -20.27 -7.60 -19.18
CA ASP A 244 -20.96 -8.89 -19.16
C ASP A 244 -21.08 -9.45 -17.73
N GLY A 245 -21.66 -8.65 -16.83
CA GLY A 245 -22.09 -9.10 -15.50
C GLY A 245 -20.97 -9.49 -14.51
N TRP A 246 -21.38 -9.73 -13.27
CA TRP A 246 -20.50 -10.22 -12.20
C TRP A 246 -20.35 -11.73 -12.31
N GLY A 247 -19.12 -12.20 -12.52
CA GLY A 247 -18.78 -13.62 -12.47
C GLY A 247 -18.18 -13.98 -11.11
N LEU A 248 -18.77 -14.93 -10.41
CA LEU A 248 -18.06 -15.70 -9.39
C LEU A 248 -17.20 -16.71 -10.12
N THR A 249 -15.91 -16.43 -10.32
CA THR A 249 -14.96 -17.51 -10.59
C THR A 249 -14.21 -17.76 -9.29
N ALA A 250 -14.48 -18.90 -8.67
CA ALA A 250 -13.58 -19.44 -7.68
C ALA A 250 -12.20 -19.56 -8.34
N PHE A 251 -11.21 -18.88 -7.76
CA PHE A 251 -9.84 -19.33 -7.94
C PHE A 251 -9.74 -20.54 -7.01
N ASP A 252 -9.93 -21.73 -7.56
CA ASP A 252 -9.54 -22.94 -6.84
C ASP A 252 -8.05 -22.80 -6.52
N ALA A 253 -7.75 -22.90 -5.23
CA ALA A 253 -6.42 -22.77 -4.65
C ALA A 253 -5.49 -23.90 -5.09
#